data_AF-A0A139H5Y8-F1
#
_entry.id   AF-A0A139H5Y8-F1
#
_cell.length_a   1.000
_cell.length_b   1.000
_cell.length_c   1.000
_cell.angle_alpha   90.00
_cell.angle_beta   90.00
_cell.angle_gamma   90.00
#
_symmetry.space_group_name_H-M   'P 1'
#
loop_
_entity.id
_entity.type
_entity.pdbx_description
1 polymer ?
#
loop_
_entity_poly.entity_id
_entity_poly.type
_entity_poly.pdbx_seq_one_letter_code
_entity_poly.pdbx_strand_id
1 'polypeptide(L)'
;MAVPVLRYDEIEAEILGELGMMQDEQSKINFVIKELGASVKQTEDSEIKCHVYSKWLFTQHPTTSAKWRQQYSRLEELETIIDRVARKQNEANRRIDGINKIWTGWNWTFPADSTPPHWPNGLLKSLRTLAGVEKDWRYATKEVAKASRVRRRTKGGRKTAHVSTEDVAAVIRKLREPESEPELVPELVPEPSPSIEQGRGEPLRKRRKTGEEEEDGGEGQGGGEEREEGEQEEAGAVPTRRRRLTEYNGESVFGGVGRNSIVMDVLGQTAACEEKLAEQAEDGVSEELRQIARGQLDEHRAFQGRLMAFLDRGAPDFWF
;
A
#
# COMPACT_ATOMS: atom_id res chain seq x y z
N MET A 1 20.08 -0.67 16.93
CA MET A 1 19.59 -0.04 15.69
C MET A 1 18.26 -0.66 15.35
N ALA A 2 17.24 0.13 15.01
CA ALA A 2 15.94 -0.39 14.58
C ALA A 2 16.12 -1.13 13.25
N VAL A 3 15.49 -2.30 13.11
CA VAL A 3 15.53 -3.09 11.87
C VAL A 3 14.63 -2.40 10.84
N PRO A 4 15.07 -2.18 9.58
CA PRO A 4 14.22 -1.67 8.52
C PRO A 4 12.96 -2.51 8.38
N VAL A 5 11.79 -1.88 8.43
CA VAL A 5 10.49 -2.58 8.30
C VAL A 5 10.02 -2.54 6.85
N LEU A 6 10.36 -1.46 6.14
CA LEU A 6 9.95 -1.20 4.77
C LEU A 6 11.13 -1.34 3.82
N ARG A 7 10.85 -1.85 2.61
CA ARG A 7 11.83 -1.90 1.50
C ARG A 7 12.42 -0.52 1.22
N TYR A 8 11.60 0.52 1.39
CA TYR A 8 12.01 1.90 1.27
C TYR A 8 13.20 2.25 2.18
N ASP A 9 13.14 1.87 3.45
CA ASP A 9 14.13 2.24 4.45
C ASP A 9 15.49 1.56 4.17
N GLU A 10 15.46 0.34 3.65
CA GLU A 10 16.66 -0.38 3.21
C GLU A 10 17.34 0.30 2.01
N ILE A 11 16.55 0.61 0.98
CA ILE A 11 17.06 1.27 -0.23
C ILE A 11 17.56 2.68 0.13
N GLU A 12 16.86 3.38 1.02
CA GLU A 12 17.33 4.68 1.53
C GLU A 12 18.67 4.54 2.24
N ALA A 13 18.83 3.55 3.12
CA ALA A 13 20.11 3.29 3.80
C ALA A 13 21.24 2.88 2.83
N GLU A 14 20.95 2.04 1.83
CA GLU A 14 21.88 1.64 0.77
C GLU A 14 22.37 2.86 -0.01
N ILE A 15 21.45 3.67 -0.52
CA ILE A 15 21.76 4.88 -1.28
C ILE A 15 22.56 5.88 -0.44
N LEU A 16 22.13 6.15 0.79
CA LEU A 16 22.84 7.09 1.65
C LEU A 16 24.24 6.56 2.02
N GLY A 17 24.40 5.24 2.15
CA GLY A 17 25.70 4.59 2.30
C GLY A 17 26.59 4.78 1.08
N GLU A 18 26.08 4.52 -0.12
CA GLU A 18 26.81 4.73 -1.38
C GLU A 18 27.24 6.19 -1.56
N LEU A 19 26.32 7.14 -1.33
CA LEU A 19 26.62 8.57 -1.41
C LEU A 19 27.62 9.00 -0.33
N GLY A 20 27.58 8.39 0.85
CA GLY A 20 28.53 8.64 1.94
C GLY A 20 29.96 8.17 1.64
N MET A 21 30.13 7.17 0.77
CA MET A 21 31.45 6.68 0.34
C MET A 21 32.10 7.56 -0.73
N MET A 22 31.36 8.47 -1.36
CA MET A 22 31.87 9.39 -2.37
C MET A 22 32.52 10.61 -1.70
N GLN A 23 33.77 10.91 -2.08
CA GLN A 23 34.55 11.98 -1.45
C GLN A 23 34.15 13.38 -1.91
N ASP A 24 33.72 13.53 -3.16
CA ASP A 24 33.44 14.81 -3.78
C ASP A 24 31.93 15.04 -3.94
N GLU A 25 31.48 16.22 -3.53
CA GLU A 25 30.05 16.58 -3.54
C GLU A 25 29.53 16.73 -4.97
N GLN A 26 30.35 17.27 -5.88
CA GLN A 26 29.95 17.39 -7.27
C GLN A 26 29.79 16.02 -7.94
N SER A 27 30.65 15.06 -7.56
CA SER A 27 30.56 13.67 -8.01
C SER A 27 29.29 12.99 -7.50
N LYS A 28 28.87 13.24 -6.24
CA LYS A 28 27.56 12.77 -5.72
C LYS A 28 26.40 13.35 -6.52
N ILE A 29 26.40 14.66 -6.73
CA ILE A 29 25.37 15.35 -7.52
C ILE A 29 25.27 14.76 -8.92
N ASN A 30 26.40 14.60 -9.61
CA ASN A 30 26.45 14.07 -10.98
C ASN A 30 25.97 12.61 -11.03
N PHE A 31 26.36 11.80 -10.03
CA PHE A 31 25.87 10.43 -9.89
C PHE A 31 24.36 10.39 -9.71
N VAL A 32 23.81 11.18 -8.78
CA VAL A 32 22.36 11.23 -8.53
C VAL A 32 21.58 11.69 -9.75
N ILE A 33 22.05 12.74 -10.43
CA ILE A 33 21.42 13.22 -11.68
C ILE A 33 21.44 12.12 -12.76
N LYS A 34 22.55 11.38 -12.88
CA LYS A 34 22.66 10.26 -13.81
C LYS A 34 21.68 9.14 -13.47
N GLU A 35 21.60 8.75 -12.20
CA GLU A 35 20.68 7.69 -11.73
C GLU A 35 19.22 8.09 -11.92
N LEU A 36 18.86 9.35 -11.64
CA LEU A 36 17.52 9.88 -11.92
C LEU A 36 17.18 9.86 -13.41
N GLY A 37 18.14 10.16 -14.29
CA GLY A 37 17.96 10.07 -15.73
C GLY A 37 17.87 8.64 -16.27
N ALA A 38 18.51 7.67 -15.60
CA ALA A 38 18.51 6.26 -16.00
C ALA A 38 17.31 5.47 -15.48
N SER A 39 16.72 5.89 -14.35
CA SER A 39 15.80 5.08 -13.54
C SER A 39 14.33 5.15 -13.96
N VAL A 40 14.03 5.24 -15.26
CA VAL A 40 12.65 5.03 -15.76
C VAL A 40 12.40 3.56 -16.09
N LYS A 41 12.81 2.68 -15.17
CA LYS A 41 12.38 1.28 -15.17
C LYS A 41 11.11 1.18 -14.32
N GLN A 42 10.15 0.35 -14.72
CA GLN A 42 8.88 0.17 -14.02
C GLN A 42 8.95 -0.91 -12.93
N THR A 43 10.04 -0.96 -12.14
CA THR A 43 10.10 -1.83 -10.96
C THR A 43 9.87 -1.01 -9.69
N GLU A 44 9.33 -1.66 -8.65
CA GLU A 44 9.09 -1.00 -7.36
C GLU A 44 10.40 -0.45 -6.77
N ASP A 45 11.49 -1.22 -6.84
CA ASP A 45 12.80 -0.80 -6.36
C ASP A 45 13.32 0.43 -7.14
N SER A 46 13.13 0.52 -8.46
CA SER A 46 13.56 1.70 -9.22
C SER A 46 12.69 2.93 -8.91
N GLU A 47 11.38 2.77 -8.72
CA GLU A 47 10.51 3.86 -8.26
C GLU A 47 11.01 4.40 -6.89
N ILE A 48 11.33 3.51 -5.94
CA ILE A 48 11.87 3.89 -4.63
C ILE A 48 13.22 4.59 -4.78
N LYS A 49 14.14 4.04 -5.58
CA LYS A 49 15.45 4.68 -5.85
C LYS A 49 15.26 6.09 -6.40
N CYS A 50 14.39 6.27 -7.40
CA CYS A 50 14.03 7.58 -7.93
C CYS A 50 13.56 8.55 -6.84
N HIS A 51 12.65 8.10 -5.97
CA HIS A 51 12.14 8.93 -4.88
C HIS A 51 13.26 9.32 -3.90
N VAL A 52 14.09 8.37 -3.46
CA VAL A 52 15.19 8.63 -2.51
C VAL A 52 16.22 9.59 -3.11
N TYR A 53 16.67 9.34 -4.34
CA TYR A 53 17.61 10.20 -5.05
C TYR A 53 17.07 11.62 -5.24
N SER A 54 15.79 11.75 -5.61
CA SER A 54 15.12 13.04 -5.75
C SER A 54 15.03 13.77 -4.42
N LYS A 55 14.61 13.07 -3.36
CA LYS A 55 14.56 13.61 -2.00
C LYS A 55 15.93 14.11 -1.55
N TRP A 56 16.99 13.33 -1.76
CA TRP A 56 18.35 13.75 -1.43
C TRP A 56 18.77 15.00 -2.22
N LEU A 57 18.59 15.01 -3.54
CA LEU A 57 18.99 16.14 -4.39
C LEU A 57 18.21 17.42 -4.03
N PHE A 58 16.92 17.30 -3.74
CA PHE A 58 16.04 18.44 -3.45
C PHE A 58 16.32 19.04 -2.06
N THR A 59 16.67 18.19 -1.10
CA THR A 59 16.96 18.63 0.27
C THR A 59 18.38 19.16 0.43
N GLN A 60 19.37 18.50 -0.16
CA GLN A 60 20.78 18.87 0.01
C GLN A 60 21.24 19.93 -1.01
N HIS A 61 20.69 19.93 -2.22
CA HIS A 61 21.12 20.82 -3.30
C HIS A 61 19.95 21.49 -4.05
N PRO A 62 19.16 22.35 -3.36
CA PRO A 62 17.94 22.92 -3.92
C PRO A 62 18.18 23.71 -5.22
N THR A 63 19.26 24.50 -5.29
CA THR A 63 19.60 25.32 -6.48
C THR A 63 19.98 24.46 -7.69
N THR A 64 20.80 23.43 -7.49
CA THR A 64 21.16 22.48 -8.55
C THR A 64 19.94 21.69 -9.00
N SER A 65 19.10 21.27 -8.06
CA SER A 65 17.86 20.56 -8.37
C SER A 65 16.91 21.39 -9.23
N ALA A 66 16.79 22.70 -8.96
CA ALA A 66 15.93 23.60 -9.72
C ALA A 66 16.42 23.75 -11.17
N LYS A 67 17.73 23.94 -11.36
CA LYS A 67 18.34 24.01 -12.69
C LYS A 67 18.16 22.71 -13.47
N TRP A 68 18.40 21.57 -12.83
CA TRP A 68 18.23 20.27 -13.45
C TRP A 68 16.77 20.02 -13.86
N ARG A 69 15.80 20.31 -12.98
CA ARG A 69 14.37 20.15 -13.28
C ARG A 69 13.93 20.97 -14.49
N GLN A 70 14.45 22.18 -14.67
CA GLN A 70 14.18 23.01 -15.86
C GLN A 70 14.69 22.39 -17.16
N GLN A 71 15.75 21.56 -17.08
CA GLN A 71 16.39 20.93 -18.23
C GLN A 71 15.92 19.49 -18.48
N TYR A 72 15.26 18.88 -17.50
CA TYR A 72 14.88 17.47 -17.55
C TYR A 72 13.57 17.29 -18.33
N SER A 73 13.64 16.59 -19.46
CA SER A 73 12.52 16.44 -20.40
C SER A 73 11.37 15.57 -19.88
N ARG A 74 11.59 14.75 -18.85
CA ARG A 74 10.60 13.79 -18.30
C ARG A 74 10.18 14.15 -16.87
N LEU A 75 10.12 15.44 -16.56
CA LEU A 75 9.85 15.94 -15.22
C LEU A 75 8.49 15.45 -14.68
N GLU A 76 7.43 15.51 -15.48
CA GLU A 76 6.08 15.10 -15.06
C GLU A 76 6.01 13.61 -14.68
N GLU A 77 6.68 12.74 -15.44
CA GLU A 77 6.74 11.32 -15.14
C GLU A 77 7.49 11.06 -13.83
N LEU A 78 8.60 11.77 -13.62
CA LEU A 78 9.37 11.67 -12.39
C LEU A 78 8.54 12.14 -11.18
N GLU A 79 7.86 13.28 -11.28
CA GLU A 79 7.00 13.80 -10.22
C GLU A 79 5.87 12.80 -9.90
N THR A 80 5.27 12.18 -10.91
CA THR A 80 4.26 11.13 -10.73
C THR A 80 4.80 9.92 -9.97
N ILE A 81 6.03 9.48 -10.27
CA ILE A 81 6.69 8.38 -9.55
C ILE A 81 6.96 8.78 -8.10
N ILE A 82 7.53 9.97 -7.88
CA ILE A 82 7.84 10.49 -6.55
C ILE A 82 6.56 10.53 -5.70
N ASP A 83 5.48 11.12 -6.21
CA ASP A 83 4.21 11.24 -5.49
C ASP A 83 3.56 9.89 -5.19
N ARG A 84 3.70 8.92 -6.10
CA ARG A 84 3.19 7.56 -5.92
C ARG A 84 3.94 6.86 -4.79
N VAL A 85 5.27 6.92 -4.79
CA VAL A 85 6.11 6.30 -3.75
C VAL A 85 5.89 6.98 -2.40
N ALA A 86 5.85 8.31 -2.37
CA ALA A 86 5.58 9.08 -1.16
C ALA A 86 4.23 8.69 -0.53
N ARG A 87 3.18 8.54 -1.34
CA ARG A 87 1.87 8.08 -0.86
C ARG A 87 1.92 6.66 -0.30
N LYS A 88 2.54 5.71 -1.02
CA LYS A 88 2.71 4.32 -0.55
C LYS A 88 3.46 4.26 0.79
N GLN A 89 4.55 5.03 0.90
CA GLN A 89 5.38 5.09 2.10
C GLN A 89 4.64 5.69 3.29
N ASN A 90 3.93 6.80 3.07
CA ASN A 90 3.11 7.43 4.12
C ASN A 90 1.99 6.50 4.62
N GLU A 91 1.37 5.75 3.72
CA GLU A 91 0.35 4.77 4.09
C GLU A 91 0.92 3.61 4.92
N ALA A 92 2.10 3.10 4.52
CA ALA A 92 2.81 2.07 5.27
C ALA A 92 3.20 2.55 6.68
N ASN A 93 3.77 3.76 6.79
CA ASN A 93 4.12 4.39 8.06
C ASN A 93 2.92 4.55 8.99
N ARG A 94 1.77 5.05 8.47
CA ARG A 94 0.53 5.15 9.26
C ARG A 94 0.07 3.81 9.81
N ARG A 95 0.24 2.72 9.06
CA ARG A 95 -0.09 1.36 9.52
C ARG A 95 0.87 0.90 10.60
N ILE A 96 2.17 1.12 10.40
CA ILE A 96 3.22 0.79 11.37
C ILE A 96 2.95 1.52 12.70
N ASP A 97 2.71 2.83 12.65
CA ASP A 97 2.36 3.64 13.81
C ASP A 97 1.08 3.13 14.49
N GLY A 98 0.07 2.77 13.68
CA GLY A 98 -1.17 2.20 14.16
C GLY A 98 -0.99 0.86 14.89
N ILE A 99 -0.05 0.02 14.43
CA ILE A 99 0.29 -1.24 15.10
C ILE A 99 1.10 -0.96 16.36
N ASN A 100 2.13 -0.10 16.30
CA ASN A 100 2.98 0.27 17.44
C ASN A 100 2.19 0.88 18.61
N LYS A 101 1.07 1.59 18.31
CA LYS A 101 0.15 2.10 19.33
C LYS A 101 -0.55 1.00 20.13
N ILE A 102 -0.77 -0.18 19.54
CA ILE A 102 -1.44 -1.30 20.23
C ILE A 102 -0.40 -2.28 20.78
N TRP A 103 0.54 -2.69 19.93
CA TRP A 103 1.63 -3.61 20.25
C TRP A 103 2.88 -2.83 20.65
N THR A 104 2.81 -2.22 21.83
CA THR A 104 3.92 -1.44 22.37
C THR A 104 5.12 -2.35 22.68
N GLY A 105 6.32 -1.88 22.31
CA GLY A 105 7.57 -2.61 22.53
C GLY A 105 7.78 -3.82 21.61
N TRP A 106 6.91 -4.05 20.62
CA TRP A 106 7.20 -5.02 19.57
C TRP A 106 8.36 -4.51 18.69
N ASN A 107 9.35 -5.37 18.49
CA ASN A 107 10.55 -5.10 17.72
C ASN A 107 10.44 -5.54 16.25
N TRP A 108 9.22 -5.82 15.76
CA TRP A 108 8.95 -6.21 14.37
C TRP A 108 9.61 -7.52 13.94
N THR A 109 10.00 -8.38 14.89
CA THR A 109 10.50 -9.73 14.60
C THR A 109 9.47 -10.80 14.98
N PHE A 110 9.41 -11.85 14.17
CA PHE A 110 8.63 -13.06 14.48
C PHE A 110 9.55 -14.14 15.09
N PRO A 111 9.04 -15.00 15.99
CA PRO A 111 9.80 -16.12 16.54
C PRO A 111 10.37 -17.05 15.45
N ALA A 112 11.61 -17.52 15.63
CA ALA A 112 12.40 -18.32 14.67
C ALA A 112 13.08 -17.52 13.54
N ASP A 113 13.58 -16.32 13.86
CA ASP A 113 14.45 -15.50 13.01
C ASP A 113 13.88 -15.18 11.62
N SER A 114 12.56 -15.16 11.47
CA SER A 114 11.94 -14.35 10.43
C SER A 114 11.97 -12.91 10.89
N THR A 115 13.15 -12.28 10.74
CA THR A 115 13.17 -10.86 10.45
C THR A 115 12.48 -10.66 9.09
N PRO A 116 11.55 -9.71 8.98
CA PRO A 116 11.08 -9.27 7.68
C PRO A 116 12.31 -8.84 6.88
N PRO A 117 12.46 -9.27 5.63
CA PRO A 117 13.24 -8.44 4.74
C PRO A 117 12.32 -7.29 4.29
N HIS A 118 11.03 -7.53 4.02
CA HIS A 118 10.11 -6.49 3.55
C HIS A 118 8.65 -6.89 3.80
N TRP A 119 7.82 -6.00 4.33
CA TRP A 119 6.39 -6.26 4.49
C TRP A 119 5.54 -5.47 3.48
N PRO A 120 4.80 -6.15 2.59
CA PRO A 120 3.91 -5.46 1.66
C PRO A 120 2.76 -4.81 2.43
N ASN A 121 2.20 -3.73 1.86
CA ASN A 121 1.08 -3.00 2.46
C ASN A 121 -0.12 -3.90 2.82
N GLY A 122 -0.39 -4.94 2.03
CA GLY A 122 -1.43 -5.93 2.33
C GLY A 122 -1.16 -6.72 3.62
N LEU A 123 0.11 -7.04 3.91
CA LEU A 123 0.49 -7.71 5.15
C LEU A 123 0.37 -6.75 6.35
N LEU A 124 0.85 -5.51 6.21
CA LEU A 124 0.69 -4.48 7.25
C LEU A 124 -0.77 -4.25 7.60
N LYS A 125 -1.66 -4.25 6.60
CA LYS A 125 -3.11 -4.15 6.81
C LYS A 125 -3.64 -5.31 7.65
N SER A 126 -3.30 -6.56 7.30
CA SER A 126 -3.73 -7.72 8.09
C SER A 126 -3.15 -7.72 9.50
N LEU A 127 -1.89 -7.32 9.68
CA LEU A 127 -1.28 -7.21 11.00
C LEU A 127 -1.96 -6.14 11.85
N ARG A 128 -2.36 -5.01 11.24
CA ARG A 128 -3.14 -3.99 11.94
C ARG A 128 -4.49 -4.51 12.40
N THR A 129 -5.14 -5.37 11.62
CA THR A 129 -6.37 -6.05 12.02
C THR A 129 -6.10 -7.05 13.14
N LEU A 130 -5.04 -7.86 13.04
CA LEU A 130 -4.67 -8.81 14.08
C LEU A 130 -4.38 -8.11 15.40
N ALA A 131 -3.63 -7.01 15.38
CA ALA A 131 -3.38 -6.19 16.56
C ALA A 131 -4.68 -5.63 17.19
N GLY A 132 -5.72 -5.40 16.38
CA GLY A 132 -7.03 -5.01 16.90
C GLY A 132 -7.81 -6.15 17.56
N VAL A 133 -7.54 -7.41 17.18
CA VAL A 133 -8.18 -8.60 17.73
C VAL A 133 -7.46 -9.10 18.98
N GLU A 134 -6.13 -9.14 18.93
CA GLU A 134 -5.28 -9.62 20.02
C GLU A 134 -4.29 -8.54 20.44
N LYS A 135 -4.34 -8.14 21.71
CA LYS A 135 -3.48 -7.09 22.26
C LYS A 135 -2.10 -7.62 22.65
N ASP A 136 -1.99 -8.90 23.02
CA ASP A 136 -0.69 -9.52 23.29
C ASP A 136 0.02 -9.90 21.99
N TRP A 137 0.92 -9.02 21.56
CA TRP A 137 1.74 -9.24 20.37
C TRP A 137 2.59 -10.51 20.46
N ARG A 138 3.02 -10.94 21.65
CA ARG A 138 3.86 -12.15 21.79
C ARG A 138 3.08 -13.39 21.42
N TYR A 139 1.84 -13.47 21.88
CA TYR A 139 0.93 -14.55 21.52
C TYR A 139 0.57 -14.49 20.03
N ALA A 140 0.13 -13.32 19.54
CA ALA A 140 -0.26 -13.14 18.14
C ALA A 140 0.88 -13.50 17.18
N THR A 141 2.10 -13.03 17.44
CA THR A 141 3.27 -13.33 16.61
C THR A 141 3.67 -14.79 16.66
N LYS A 142 3.53 -15.46 17.81
CA LYS A 142 3.76 -16.90 17.94
C LYS A 142 2.77 -17.71 17.09
N GLU A 143 1.49 -17.36 17.09
CA GLU A 143 0.49 -18.04 16.27
C GLU A 143 0.72 -17.81 14.77
N VAL A 144 1.06 -16.58 14.36
CA VAL A 144 1.42 -16.28 12.96
C VAL A 144 2.69 -17.01 12.53
N ALA A 145 3.69 -17.12 13.41
CA ALA A 145 4.90 -17.90 13.15
C ALA A 145 4.58 -19.40 12.99
N LYS A 146 3.62 -19.94 13.75
CA LYS A 146 3.15 -21.32 13.57
C LYS A 146 2.44 -21.50 12.22
N ALA A 147 1.57 -20.58 11.84
CA ALA A 147 0.86 -20.63 10.55
C ALA A 147 1.84 -20.56 9.36
N SER A 148 2.79 -19.62 9.41
CA SER A 148 3.79 -19.41 8.34
C SER A 148 4.84 -20.51 8.24
N ARG A 149 5.09 -21.29 9.30
CA ARG A 149 6.04 -22.43 9.26
C ARG A 149 5.71 -23.47 8.20
N VAL A 150 4.45 -23.55 7.78
CA VAL A 150 3.99 -24.41 6.69
C VAL A 150 4.56 -23.94 5.33
N ARG A 151 4.80 -22.64 5.17
CA ARG A 151 5.27 -21.99 3.94
C ARG A 151 6.73 -21.55 4.06
N ARG A 152 7.64 -22.49 4.25
CA ARG A 152 9.08 -22.21 4.13
C ARG A 152 9.45 -22.11 2.67
N ARG A 153 9.78 -20.91 2.18
CA ARG A 153 10.41 -20.74 0.86
C ARG A 153 11.91 -21.00 0.97
N THR A 154 12.43 -21.84 0.10
CA THR A 154 13.86 -21.99 -0.13
C THR A 154 14.31 -20.90 -1.11
N LYS A 155 15.09 -19.93 -0.63
CA LYS A 155 15.83 -18.98 -1.49
C LYS A 155 17.31 -19.14 -1.17
N GLY A 156 18.10 -19.59 -2.13
CA GLY A 156 19.56 -19.78 -1.97
C GLY A 156 19.95 -20.82 -0.91
N GLY A 157 19.21 -21.93 -0.78
CA GLY A 157 19.51 -23.00 0.17
C GLY A 157 19.13 -22.72 1.63
N ARG A 158 18.73 -21.49 1.98
CA ARG A 158 18.17 -21.15 3.30
C ARG A 158 16.64 -21.16 3.24
N LYS A 159 16.02 -21.84 4.21
CA LYS A 159 14.57 -21.82 4.45
C LYS A 159 14.25 -20.59 5.29
N THR A 160 13.86 -19.48 4.67
CA THR A 160 13.36 -18.32 5.41
C THR A 160 11.85 -18.49 5.63
N ALA A 161 11.39 -18.30 6.86
CA ALA A 161 9.96 -18.25 7.14
C ALA A 161 9.41 -16.97 6.51
N HIS A 162 8.42 -17.13 5.62
CA HIS A 162 7.78 -16.02 4.94
C HIS A 162 6.36 -15.88 5.48
N VAL A 163 6.10 -14.83 6.25
CA VAL A 163 4.75 -14.51 6.70
C VAL A 163 3.99 -13.89 5.53
N SER A 164 2.88 -14.53 5.15
CA SER A 164 1.95 -14.03 4.14
C SER A 164 0.73 -13.38 4.79
N THR A 165 0.01 -12.56 4.03
CA THR A 165 -1.29 -11.99 4.42
C THR A 165 -2.29 -13.09 4.83
N GLU A 166 -2.23 -14.26 4.18
CA GLU A 166 -3.09 -15.40 4.46
C GLU A 166 -2.79 -16.05 5.82
N ASP A 167 -1.51 -16.11 6.22
CA ASP A 167 -1.12 -16.65 7.54
C ASP A 167 -1.72 -15.80 8.65
N VAL A 168 -1.66 -14.48 8.50
CA VAL A 168 -2.25 -13.53 9.44
C VAL A 168 -3.78 -13.65 9.45
N ALA A 169 -4.40 -13.79 8.28
CA ALA A 169 -5.85 -13.98 8.17
C ALA A 169 -6.33 -15.29 8.81
N ALA A 170 -5.55 -16.37 8.71
CA ALA A 170 -5.85 -17.64 9.37
C ALA A 170 -5.85 -17.50 10.90
N VAL A 171 -4.84 -16.80 11.45
CA VAL A 171 -4.79 -16.51 12.90
C VAL A 171 -5.95 -15.62 13.33
N ILE A 172 -6.29 -14.58 12.56
CA ILE A 172 -7.45 -13.73 12.86
C ILE A 172 -8.74 -14.55 12.92
N ARG A 173 -8.95 -15.48 11.99
CA ARG A 173 -10.14 -16.35 12.00
C ARG A 173 -10.19 -17.22 13.26
N LYS A 174 -9.08 -17.90 13.56
CA LYS A 174 -8.96 -18.74 14.76
C LYS A 174 -9.23 -17.98 16.06
N LEU A 175 -8.86 -16.71 16.14
CA LEU A 175 -9.10 -15.86 17.33
C LEU A 175 -10.50 -15.27 17.39
N ARG A 176 -11.22 -15.24 16.27
CA ARG A 176 -12.60 -14.74 16.19
C ARG A 176 -13.64 -15.84 16.29
N GLU A 177 -13.29 -17.06 15.92
CA GLU A 177 -14.15 -18.22 16.13
C GLU A 177 -14.37 -18.38 17.63
N PRO A 178 -15.62 -18.24 18.13
CA PRO A 178 -15.91 -18.67 19.49
C PRO A 178 -15.52 -20.15 19.55
N GLU A 179 -14.78 -20.56 20.59
CA GLU A 179 -14.55 -21.98 20.85
C GLU A 179 -15.91 -22.66 20.72
N SER A 180 -16.07 -23.47 19.68
CA SER A 180 -17.26 -24.29 19.53
C SER A 180 -17.29 -25.11 20.80
N GLU A 181 -18.32 -24.91 21.63
CA GLU A 181 -18.53 -25.71 22.83
C GLU A 181 -18.20 -27.16 22.47
N PRO A 182 -17.33 -27.86 23.23
CA PRO A 182 -17.06 -29.24 22.94
C PRO A 182 -18.41 -29.95 22.87
N GLU A 183 -18.75 -30.47 21.68
CA GLU A 183 -19.92 -31.31 21.50
C GLU A 183 -19.94 -32.26 22.68
N LEU A 184 -20.95 -32.11 23.55
CA LEU A 184 -21.22 -33.01 24.64
C LEU A 184 -21.34 -34.39 24.00
N VAL A 185 -20.24 -35.15 24.04
CA VAL A 185 -20.19 -36.55 23.65
C VAL A 185 -21.34 -37.20 24.41
N PRO A 186 -22.39 -37.71 23.73
CA PRO A 186 -23.46 -38.40 24.41
C PRO A 186 -22.82 -39.52 25.23
N GLU A 187 -23.06 -39.47 26.53
CA GLU A 187 -22.58 -40.40 27.53
C GLU A 187 -22.90 -41.83 27.05
N LEU A 188 -21.91 -42.48 26.45
CA LEU A 188 -22.04 -43.86 25.98
C LEU A 188 -22.11 -44.74 27.22
N VAL A 189 -23.33 -45.21 27.48
CA VAL A 189 -23.68 -46.26 28.44
C VAL A 189 -22.68 -47.43 28.34
N PRO A 190 -22.11 -47.91 29.45
CA PRO A 190 -21.09 -48.94 29.44
C PRO A 190 -21.73 -50.33 29.37
N GLU A 191 -21.39 -51.14 28.37
CA GLU A 191 -21.63 -52.60 28.37
C GLU A 191 -20.61 -53.36 27.48
N PRO A 192 -20.39 -54.67 27.72
CA PRO A 192 -19.12 -55.17 28.24
C PRO A 192 -18.16 -55.81 27.21
N SER A 193 -16.91 -55.95 27.66
CA SER A 193 -15.76 -56.62 27.04
C SER A 193 -16.05 -58.01 26.46
N PRO A 194 -15.28 -58.38 25.44
CA PRO A 194 -14.62 -59.69 25.46
C PRO A 194 -13.11 -59.59 25.23
N SER A 195 -12.38 -60.25 26.13
CA SER A 195 -10.99 -60.69 25.99
C SER A 195 -10.79 -61.57 24.75
N ILE A 196 -9.70 -61.36 24.01
CA ILE A 196 -8.86 -62.36 23.29
C ILE A 196 -7.53 -61.63 23.02
N GLU A 197 -6.49 -61.85 23.81
CA GLU A 197 -5.47 -62.92 23.70
C GLU A 197 -4.50 -62.74 22.51
N GLN A 198 -3.32 -62.23 22.90
CA GLN A 198 -1.97 -62.37 22.34
C GLN A 198 -1.77 -63.04 20.97
N GLY A 199 -1.14 -62.30 20.05
CA GLY A 199 -0.54 -62.83 18.82
C GLY A 199 0.69 -62.04 18.37
N ARG A 200 1.86 -62.47 18.87
CA ARG A 200 3.22 -62.14 18.41
C ARG A 200 3.37 -62.04 16.88
N GLY A 201 4.11 -61.04 16.38
CA GLY A 201 4.70 -61.12 15.04
C GLY A 201 5.27 -59.83 14.43
N GLU A 202 6.43 -59.38 14.91
CA GLU A 202 7.44 -58.67 14.09
C GLU A 202 8.57 -59.70 13.78
N PRO A 203 9.45 -59.57 12.75
CA PRO A 203 9.96 -58.29 12.22
C PRO A 203 10.33 -58.22 10.70
N LEU A 204 10.80 -57.02 10.33
CA LEU A 204 11.85 -56.68 9.35
C LEU A 204 11.72 -57.10 7.87
N ARG A 205 11.69 -56.10 6.96
CA ARG A 205 12.55 -56.08 5.76
C ARG A 205 13.01 -54.66 5.37
N LYS A 206 14.34 -54.50 5.35
CA LYS A 206 15.10 -53.42 4.69
C LYS A 206 15.08 -53.62 3.17
N ARG A 207 14.94 -52.54 2.39
CA ARG A 207 15.49 -52.29 1.01
C ARG A 207 15.53 -50.76 0.85
N ARG A 208 16.69 -50.06 0.81
CA ARG A 208 17.58 -49.76 -0.36
C ARG A 208 16.78 -49.43 -1.63
N LYS A 209 17.10 -48.45 -2.50
CA LYS A 209 18.13 -47.39 -2.67
C LYS A 209 17.81 -46.74 -4.05
N THR A 210 18.05 -45.43 -4.23
CA THR A 210 18.47 -44.68 -5.47
C THR A 210 17.65 -44.67 -6.79
N GLY A 211 17.72 -43.51 -7.48
CA GLY A 211 17.54 -43.28 -8.95
C GLY A 211 16.86 -41.93 -9.21
N GLU A 212 17.58 -40.85 -9.55
CA GLU A 212 17.90 -40.33 -10.91
C GLU A 212 16.65 -39.75 -11.62
N GLU A 213 16.52 -38.43 -11.71
CA GLU A 213 16.88 -37.54 -12.85
C GLU A 213 16.09 -37.86 -14.13
N GLU A 214 15.30 -36.90 -14.62
CA GLU A 214 15.31 -36.49 -16.03
C GLU A 214 14.60 -35.14 -16.25
N GLU A 215 15.22 -34.37 -17.15
CA GLU A 215 14.84 -33.08 -17.71
C GLU A 215 13.76 -33.26 -18.80
N ASP A 216 12.88 -32.28 -18.95
CA ASP A 216 12.35 -31.83 -20.25
C ASP A 216 11.63 -30.49 -19.99
N GLY A 217 11.93 -29.36 -20.63
CA GLY A 217 12.09 -29.19 -22.08
C GLY A 217 10.73 -28.80 -22.66
N GLY A 218 10.43 -27.49 -22.72
CA GLY A 218 9.12 -27.03 -23.17
C GLY A 218 9.06 -25.53 -23.41
N GLU A 219 9.76 -25.09 -24.46
CA GLU A 219 9.56 -23.79 -25.10
C GLU A 219 8.19 -23.76 -25.79
N GLY A 220 7.46 -22.65 -25.62
CA GLY A 220 6.22 -22.37 -26.35
C GLY A 220 6.18 -20.91 -26.75
N GLN A 221 6.65 -20.62 -27.96
CA GLN A 221 6.40 -19.38 -28.69
C GLN A 221 5.00 -19.38 -29.32
N GLY A 222 4.42 -18.19 -29.44
CA GLY A 222 3.23 -17.86 -30.24
C GLY A 222 2.54 -16.67 -29.59
N GLY A 223 2.52 -15.45 -30.14
CA GLY A 223 2.35 -15.08 -31.54
C GLY A 223 0.84 -14.89 -31.77
N GLY A 224 0.37 -13.63 -31.80
CA GLY A 224 -1.05 -13.33 -31.97
C GLY A 224 -1.31 -11.83 -32.06
N GLU A 225 -1.46 -11.36 -33.29
CA GLU A 225 -1.65 -9.99 -33.76
C GLU A 225 -3.02 -9.37 -33.40
N GLU A 226 -3.00 -8.03 -33.33
CA GLU A 226 -3.95 -7.03 -33.86
C GLU A 226 -5.46 -7.31 -33.86
N ARG A 227 -6.22 -6.34 -33.32
CA ARG A 227 -7.30 -5.67 -34.06
C ARG A 227 -7.78 -4.37 -33.38
N GLU A 228 -7.69 -3.29 -34.15
CA GLU A 228 -8.46 -2.05 -34.00
C GLU A 228 -9.90 -2.29 -34.47
N GLU A 229 -10.90 -1.79 -33.75
CA GLU A 229 -12.13 -1.23 -34.34
C GLU A 229 -12.61 -0.08 -33.45
N GLY A 230 -12.86 1.06 -34.08
CA GLY A 230 -13.43 2.25 -33.45
C GLY A 230 -14.93 2.33 -33.71
N GLU A 231 -15.65 3.01 -32.80
CA GLU A 231 -17.02 3.45 -33.04
C GLU A 231 -17.19 4.91 -32.61
N GLN A 232 -17.76 5.68 -33.55
CA GLN A 232 -18.30 7.02 -33.38
C GLN A 232 -19.70 6.91 -32.80
N GLU A 233 -20.07 7.77 -31.84
CA GLU A 233 -21.49 8.08 -31.60
C GLU A 233 -21.73 9.57 -31.37
N GLU A 234 -22.87 10.00 -31.95
CA GLU A 234 -23.36 11.36 -32.14
C GLU A 234 -23.81 12.04 -30.84
N ALA A 235 -23.57 13.36 -30.78
CA ALA A 235 -24.07 14.24 -29.74
C ALA A 235 -25.49 14.74 -30.03
N GLY A 236 -26.48 14.28 -29.25
CA GLY A 236 -27.81 14.89 -29.15
C GLY A 236 -27.87 15.90 -28.00
N ALA A 237 -28.08 17.18 -28.30
CA ALA A 237 -28.19 18.25 -27.31
C ALA A 237 -29.56 18.26 -26.59
N VAL A 238 -29.54 18.23 -25.25
CA VAL A 238 -30.72 18.42 -24.38
C VAL A 238 -30.54 19.69 -23.54
N PRO A 239 -31.58 20.53 -23.32
CA PRO A 239 -31.42 21.84 -22.68
C PRO A 239 -31.18 21.74 -21.17
N THR A 240 -30.18 22.48 -20.70
CA THR A 240 -29.68 22.51 -19.31
C THR A 240 -30.62 23.32 -18.40
N ARG A 241 -31.27 22.68 -17.44
CA ARG A 241 -31.85 23.35 -16.27
C ARG A 241 -30.77 23.53 -15.21
N ARG A 242 -30.39 24.77 -14.90
CA ARG A 242 -29.53 25.13 -13.76
C ARG A 242 -30.14 24.61 -12.45
N ARG A 243 -29.49 23.64 -11.80
CA ARG A 243 -29.83 23.22 -10.43
C ARG A 243 -28.96 23.99 -9.42
N ARG A 244 -29.56 24.38 -8.29
CA ARG A 244 -28.86 25.06 -7.18
C ARG A 244 -28.35 24.01 -6.18
N LEU A 245 -27.20 24.31 -5.56
CA LEU A 245 -26.48 23.43 -4.61
C LEU A 245 -27.33 22.99 -3.40
N THR A 246 -28.38 23.75 -3.06
CA THR A 246 -29.23 23.53 -1.88
C THR A 246 -30.27 22.41 -2.03
N GLU A 247 -30.39 21.78 -3.21
CA GLU A 247 -31.43 20.77 -3.48
C GLU A 247 -30.94 19.30 -3.41
N TYR A 248 -29.68 19.06 -3.04
CA TYR A 248 -29.11 17.70 -2.99
C TYR A 248 -29.36 17.03 -1.63
N ASN A 249 -30.40 16.20 -1.54
CA ASN A 249 -30.63 15.33 -0.38
C ASN A 249 -29.72 14.10 -0.49
N GLY A 250 -28.69 14.06 0.35
CA GLY A 250 -27.60 13.06 0.34
C GLY A 250 -28.00 11.63 0.72
N GLU A 251 -28.86 10.99 -0.06
CA GLU A 251 -29.05 9.54 0.02
C GLU A 251 -27.99 8.83 -0.81
N SER A 252 -26.88 8.45 -0.15
CA SER A 252 -25.90 7.51 -0.70
C SER A 252 -26.25 6.10 -0.21
N VAL A 253 -26.84 5.30 -1.10
CA VAL A 253 -27.07 3.87 -0.90
C VAL A 253 -25.81 3.13 -1.40
N PHE A 254 -25.11 2.47 -0.48
CA PHE A 254 -23.86 1.70 -0.64
C PHE A 254 -23.41 1.28 -2.07
N GLY A 255 -22.12 1.51 -2.37
CA GLY A 255 -21.33 0.53 -3.16
C GLY A 255 -20.63 1.00 -4.43
N GLY A 256 -20.77 2.26 -4.84
CA GLY A 256 -20.06 2.79 -6.00
C GLY A 256 -19.86 4.29 -5.88
N VAL A 257 -18.66 4.73 -5.49
CA VAL A 257 -18.36 6.16 -5.39
C VAL A 257 -18.17 6.70 -6.81
N GLY A 258 -19.26 7.13 -7.43
CA GLY A 258 -19.19 7.87 -8.68
C GLY A 258 -18.36 9.15 -8.49
N ARG A 259 -17.59 9.53 -9.50
CA ARG A 259 -16.71 10.72 -9.51
C ARG A 259 -17.41 12.00 -9.04
N ASN A 260 -18.71 12.12 -9.30
CA ASN A 260 -19.54 13.24 -8.87
C ASN A 260 -19.72 13.28 -7.35
N SER A 261 -19.73 12.14 -6.65
CA SER A 261 -19.79 12.07 -5.18
C SER A 261 -18.54 12.69 -4.55
N ILE A 262 -17.35 12.44 -5.12
CA ILE A 262 -16.09 12.98 -4.62
C ILE A 262 -16.04 14.51 -4.81
N VAL A 263 -16.46 14.99 -5.99
CA VAL A 263 -16.49 16.44 -6.25
C VAL A 263 -17.51 17.13 -5.34
N MET A 264 -18.66 16.52 -5.09
CA MET A 264 -19.67 17.06 -4.16
C MET A 264 -19.18 17.05 -2.71
N ASP A 265 -18.47 16.02 -2.26
CA ASP A 265 -17.87 15.98 -0.92
C ASP A 265 -16.80 17.06 -0.75
N VAL A 266 -15.96 17.27 -1.77
CA VAL A 266 -14.95 18.35 -1.77
C VAL A 266 -15.64 19.72 -1.75
N LEU A 267 -16.71 19.92 -2.52
CA LEU A 267 -17.50 21.16 -2.48
C LEU A 267 -18.14 21.38 -1.10
N GLY A 268 -18.69 20.34 -0.47
CA GLY A 268 -19.26 20.40 0.87
C GLY A 268 -18.23 20.74 1.95
N GLN A 269 -17.04 20.16 1.89
CA GLN A 269 -15.96 20.44 2.84
C GLN A 269 -15.36 21.84 2.66
N THR A 270 -15.30 22.34 1.42
CA THR A 270 -14.73 23.66 1.11
C THR A 270 -15.71 24.80 1.36
N ALA A 271 -17.02 24.57 1.37
CA ALA A 271 -18.02 25.61 1.68
C ALA A 271 -17.80 26.25 3.07
N ALA A 272 -17.45 25.46 4.09
CA ALA A 272 -17.15 25.98 5.43
C ALA A 272 -15.83 26.78 5.49
N CYS A 273 -14.93 26.59 4.51
CA CYS A 273 -13.72 27.39 4.37
C CYS A 273 -14.01 28.75 3.74
N GLU A 274 -14.99 28.84 2.82
CA GLU A 274 -15.40 30.11 2.22
C GLU A 274 -15.95 31.07 3.28
N GLU A 275 -16.83 30.58 4.16
CA GLU A 275 -17.43 31.39 5.24
C GLU A 275 -16.36 31.95 6.19
N LYS A 276 -15.39 31.12 6.58
CA LYS A 276 -14.26 31.54 7.42
C LYS A 276 -13.32 32.52 6.74
N LEU A 277 -13.07 32.36 5.44
CA LEU A 277 -12.23 33.30 4.67
C LEU A 277 -12.95 34.65 4.46
N ALA A 278 -14.28 34.63 4.31
CA ALA A 278 -15.08 35.84 4.25
C ALA A 278 -15.08 36.59 5.59
N GLU A 279 -15.25 35.88 6.71
CA GLU A 279 -15.16 36.45 8.06
C GLU A 279 -13.76 37.06 8.31
N GLN A 280 -12.68 36.35 7.94
CA GLN A 280 -11.32 36.86 8.03
C GLN A 280 -11.05 38.10 7.16
N ALA A 281 -11.70 38.19 6.00
CA ALA A 281 -11.60 39.34 5.11
C ALA A 281 -12.31 40.59 5.66
N GLU A 282 -13.34 40.41 6.50
CA GLU A 282 -14.07 41.49 7.17
C GLU A 282 -13.35 41.91 8.47
N ASP A 283 -12.93 40.94 9.28
CA ASP A 283 -12.34 41.15 10.60
C ASP A 283 -10.84 41.46 10.60
N GLY A 284 -10.19 41.47 9.43
CA GLY A 284 -8.77 41.75 9.31
C GLY A 284 -8.38 43.07 9.98
N VAL A 285 -7.38 43.04 10.86
CA VAL A 285 -6.95 44.19 11.68
C VAL A 285 -6.22 45.27 10.84
N SER A 286 -5.61 44.88 9.73
CA SER A 286 -4.95 45.77 8.77
C SER A 286 -5.50 45.61 7.35
N GLU A 287 -5.42 46.66 6.55
CA GLU A 287 -5.91 46.64 5.17
C GLU A 287 -5.15 45.64 4.28
N GLU A 288 -3.85 45.46 4.53
CA GLU A 288 -3.04 44.45 3.85
C GLU A 288 -3.55 43.02 4.12
N LEU A 289 -3.94 42.72 5.38
CA LEU A 289 -4.49 41.40 5.73
C LEU A 289 -5.88 41.20 5.12
N ARG A 290 -6.72 42.24 5.06
CA ARG A 290 -8.01 42.16 4.37
C ARG A 290 -7.84 41.89 2.88
N GLN A 291 -6.87 42.53 2.22
CA GLN A 291 -6.59 42.30 0.80
C GLN A 291 -6.09 40.87 0.54
N ILE A 292 -5.22 40.33 1.40
CA ILE A 292 -4.75 38.95 1.30
C ILE A 292 -5.90 37.96 1.48
N ALA A 293 -6.75 38.16 2.49
CA ALA A 293 -7.90 37.30 2.74
C ALA A 293 -8.93 37.35 1.59
N ARG A 294 -9.17 38.54 1.01
CA ARG A 294 -10.01 38.69 -0.20
C ARG A 294 -9.43 37.94 -1.40
N GLY A 295 -8.11 38.03 -1.62
CA GLY A 295 -7.45 37.29 -2.69
C GLY A 295 -7.61 35.77 -2.54
N GLN A 296 -7.42 35.25 -1.33
CA GLN A 296 -7.62 33.83 -1.02
C GLN A 296 -9.10 33.40 -1.19
N LEU A 297 -10.05 34.25 -0.80
CA LEU A 297 -11.48 34.01 -1.00
C LEU A 297 -11.84 33.95 -2.48
N ASP A 298 -11.30 34.85 -3.30
CA ASP A 298 -11.55 34.88 -4.75
C ASP A 298 -10.95 33.66 -5.46
N GLU A 299 -9.73 33.24 -5.08
CA GLU A 299 -9.11 32.01 -5.58
C GLU A 299 -9.94 30.76 -5.20
N HIS A 300 -10.45 30.72 -3.97
CA HIS A 300 -11.31 29.65 -3.49
C HIS A 300 -12.63 29.58 -4.27
N ARG A 301 -13.28 30.72 -4.51
CA ARG A 301 -14.49 30.81 -5.35
C ARG A 301 -14.23 30.39 -6.79
N ALA A 302 -13.10 30.81 -7.36
CA ALA A 302 -12.70 30.40 -8.71
C ALA A 302 -12.47 28.88 -8.79
N PHE A 303 -11.89 28.27 -7.75
CA PHE A 303 -11.73 26.83 -7.65
C PHE A 303 -13.08 26.10 -7.59
N GLN A 304 -14.00 26.52 -6.72
CA GLN A 304 -15.35 25.94 -6.66
C GLN A 304 -16.11 26.11 -7.98
N GLY A 305 -15.97 27.27 -8.64
CA GLY A 305 -16.56 27.50 -9.97
C GLY A 305 -16.04 26.53 -11.03
N ARG A 306 -14.75 26.19 -11.00
CA ARG A 306 -14.17 25.16 -11.90
C ARG A 306 -14.72 23.77 -11.61
N LEU A 307 -14.91 23.40 -10.34
CA LEU A 307 -15.50 22.12 -9.95
C LEU A 307 -16.98 22.02 -10.37
N MET A 308 -17.76 23.09 -10.21
CA MET A 308 -19.14 23.14 -10.67
C MET A 308 -19.23 23.06 -12.21
N ALA A 309 -18.38 23.80 -12.92
CA ALA A 309 -18.30 23.71 -14.38
C ALA A 309 -17.87 22.32 -14.86
N PHE A 310 -17.04 21.62 -14.08
CA PHE A 310 -16.66 20.24 -14.34
C PHE A 310 -17.85 19.27 -14.19
N LEU A 311 -18.70 19.46 -13.17
CA LEU A 311 -19.93 18.69 -12.99
C LEU A 311 -20.97 18.98 -14.09
N ASP A 312 -21.13 20.24 -14.48
CA ASP A 312 -22.10 20.68 -15.49
C ASP A 312 -21.76 20.18 -16.91
N ARG A 313 -20.47 19.90 -17.18
CA ARG A 313 -20.03 19.46 -18.52
C ARG A 313 -20.37 18.01 -18.86
N GLY A 314 -20.85 17.21 -17.90
CA GLY A 314 -21.18 15.79 -18.12
C GLY A 314 -20.00 15.01 -18.69
N ALA A 315 -19.17 14.41 -17.84
CA ALA A 315 -18.02 13.66 -18.32
C ALA A 315 -18.46 12.52 -19.28
N PRO A 316 -17.75 12.28 -20.40
CA PRO A 316 -18.03 11.13 -21.25
C PRO A 316 -17.87 9.83 -20.45
N ASP A 317 -18.78 8.88 -20.65
CA ASP A 317 -18.97 7.66 -19.86
C ASP A 317 -17.81 6.63 -19.90
N PHE A 318 -16.66 6.95 -20.50
CA PHE A 318 -15.57 5.98 -20.67
C PHE A 318 -14.37 6.27 -19.79
N TRP A 319 -14.38 5.73 -18.56
CA TRP A 319 -13.18 5.32 -17.81
C TRP A 319 -13.55 4.14 -16.89
N PHE A 320 -13.49 2.92 -17.42
CA PHE A 320 -13.24 1.68 -16.67
C PHE A 320 -12.13 0.90 -17.38
#